data_AF-A0A4Q5TV82-F1
#
_entry.id   AF-A0A4Q5TV82-F1
#
_cell.length_a   1.000
_cell.length_b   1.000
_cell.length_c   1.000
_cell.angle_alpha   90.00
_cell.angle_beta   90.00
_cell.angle_gamma   90.00
#
_symmetry.space_group_name_H-M   'P 1'
#
loop_
_entity.id
_entity.type
_entity.pdbx_description
1 polymer ?
#
loop_
_entity_poly.entity_id
_entity_poly.type
_entity_poly.pdbx_seq_one_letter_code
_entity_poly.pdbx_strand_id
1 'polypeptide(L)'
;MLINLTGRRSVRIATFHDALYRCSNCHSFDLDIKVYREFHHFSMIPFRPAGEKEAKIFCNKCGQGLRTESVRREYEKRARTPVYFYLGFILIGLAALGVVGWQFNEDRKANSYIASPQNGDVYLIKDTQLNLSVMRYLRVHEVSADSVYFYPGNLAYLLGSTFDSSDYFQLDFVETHSRAALKQMRDTLGITEVFRDYDNGSGFNRLR
;
A
#
# COMPACT_ATOMS: atom_id res chain seq x y z
N MET A 1 -18.19 19.19 8.46
CA MET A 1 -18.05 19.09 7.00
C MET A 1 -17.38 17.76 6.68
N LEU A 2 -18.13 16.75 6.25
CA LEU A 2 -17.58 15.42 5.94
C LEU A 2 -16.87 15.49 4.59
N ILE A 3 -15.55 15.25 4.57
CA ILE A 3 -14.79 15.11 3.33
C ILE A 3 -15.16 13.74 2.75
N ASN A 4 -15.87 13.72 1.61
CA ASN A 4 -16.13 12.48 0.89
C ASN A 4 -14.80 11.93 0.33
N LEU A 5 -14.26 10.94 1.03
CA LEU A 5 -12.99 10.28 0.69
C LEU A 5 -13.08 9.54 -0.63
N THR A 6 -14.24 9.00 -0.99
CA THR A 6 -14.47 8.28 -2.25
C THR A 6 -15.73 8.80 -2.94
N GLY A 7 -15.79 8.69 -4.26
CA GLY A 7 -16.95 9.14 -5.02
C GLY A 7 -16.70 9.23 -6.51
N ARG A 8 -17.69 9.75 -7.24
CA ARG A 8 -17.58 10.12 -8.65
C ARG A 8 -17.64 11.63 -8.78
N ARG A 9 -16.80 12.18 -9.65
CA ARG A 9 -16.80 13.62 -9.96
C ARG A 9 -16.67 13.83 -11.46
N SER A 10 -17.52 14.70 -12.00
CA SER A 10 -17.41 15.16 -13.38
C SER A 10 -16.31 16.21 -13.49
N VAL A 11 -15.38 16.01 -14.42
CA VAL A 11 -14.25 16.92 -14.68
C VAL A 11 -14.20 17.25 -16.16
N ARG A 12 -13.87 18.50 -16.49
CA ARG A 12 -13.67 18.94 -17.87
C ARG A 12 -12.36 18.34 -18.39
N ILE A 13 -12.44 17.62 -19.51
CA ILE A 13 -11.30 16.95 -20.14
C ILE A 13 -10.79 17.67 -21.38
N ALA A 14 -11.63 18.47 -22.04
CA ALA A 14 -11.27 19.22 -23.22
C ALA A 14 -12.18 20.44 -23.41
N THR A 15 -11.66 21.44 -24.13
CA THR A 15 -12.40 22.60 -24.60
C THR A 15 -12.09 22.80 -26.08
N PHE A 16 -13.11 23.03 -26.89
CA PHE A 16 -13.01 23.31 -28.31
C PHE A 16 -13.76 24.59 -28.64
N HIS A 17 -13.26 25.30 -29.65
CA HIS A 17 -13.94 26.44 -30.23
C HIS A 17 -14.34 26.06 -31.66
N ASP A 18 -15.60 26.30 -32.02
CA ASP A 18 -16.13 25.91 -33.32
C ASP A 18 -16.83 27.09 -34.01
N ALA A 19 -16.44 27.33 -35.26
CA ALA A 19 -16.99 28.34 -36.14
C ALA A 19 -17.71 27.77 -37.36
N LEU A 20 -17.88 26.44 -37.44
CA LEU A 20 -18.58 25.76 -38.53
C LEU A 20 -20.08 25.67 -38.28
N TYR A 21 -20.49 25.44 -37.02
CA TYR A 21 -21.91 25.35 -36.67
C TYR A 21 -22.49 26.70 -36.28
N ARG A 22 -23.71 26.93 -36.76
CA ARG A 22 -24.49 28.14 -36.48
C ARG A 22 -25.34 27.96 -35.23
N CYS A 23 -25.36 28.97 -34.36
CA CYS A 23 -26.30 29.01 -33.24
C CYS A 23 -27.75 29.05 -33.76
N SER A 24 -28.63 28.21 -33.21
CA SER A 24 -30.05 28.16 -33.59
C SER A 24 -30.84 29.41 -33.19
N ASN A 25 -30.34 30.21 -32.25
CA ASN A 25 -31.04 31.38 -31.73
C ASN A 25 -30.53 32.70 -32.30
N CYS A 26 -29.23 33.00 -32.17
CA CYS A 26 -28.66 34.28 -32.64
C CYS A 26 -27.89 34.18 -33.95
N HIS A 27 -27.83 32.99 -34.55
CA HIS A 27 -27.14 32.73 -35.83
C HIS A 27 -25.64 33.06 -35.89
N SER A 28 -24.99 33.30 -34.75
CA SER A 28 -23.53 33.44 -34.71
C SER A 28 -22.83 32.09 -34.89
N PHE A 29 -21.63 32.13 -35.46
CA PHE A 29 -20.71 30.99 -35.61
C PHE A 29 -19.66 30.97 -34.48
N ASP A 30 -20.08 31.28 -33.26
CA ASP A 30 -19.17 31.45 -32.13
C ASP A 30 -19.62 30.52 -31.00
N LEU A 31 -19.16 29.26 -31.07
CA LEU A 31 -19.53 28.20 -30.15
C LEU A 31 -18.33 27.73 -29.31
N ASP A 32 -18.56 27.56 -28.01
CA ASP A 32 -17.64 26.95 -27.05
C ASP A 32 -18.17 25.57 -26.64
N ILE A 33 -17.36 24.53 -26.88
CA ILE A 33 -17.69 23.14 -26.60
C ILE A 33 -16.81 22.65 -25.47
N LYS A 34 -17.42 22.30 -24.35
CA LYS A 34 -16.74 21.77 -23.17
C LYS A 34 -17.10 20.30 -23.02
N VAL A 35 -16.10 19.43 -23.08
CA VAL A 35 -16.29 17.99 -22.90
C VAL A 35 -15.91 17.61 -21.48
N TYR A 36 -16.84 16.94 -20.80
CA TYR A 36 -16.70 16.45 -19.44
C TYR A 36 -16.64 14.93 -19.43
N ARG A 37 -16.08 14.38 -18.36
CA ARG A 37 -16.11 12.95 -18.07
C ARG A 37 -16.14 12.74 -16.57
N GLU A 38 -16.86 11.73 -16.10
CA GLU A 38 -16.81 11.37 -14.70
C GLU A 38 -15.53 10.58 -14.39
N PHE A 39 -15.03 10.74 -13.18
CA PHE A 39 -13.92 9.96 -12.65
C PHE A 39 -14.25 9.49 -11.24
N HIS A 40 -13.85 8.27 -10.93
CA HIS A 40 -13.70 7.86 -9.55
C HIS A 40 -12.52 8.62 -8.93
N HIS A 41 -12.74 9.13 -7.72
CA HIS A 41 -11.71 9.83 -6.97
C HIS A 41 -11.49 9.23 -5.59
N PHE A 42 -10.26 9.36 -5.09
CA PHE A 42 -9.90 9.12 -3.70
C PHE A 42 -9.27 10.41 -3.17
N SER A 43 -9.81 10.96 -2.09
CA SER A 43 -9.36 12.25 -1.51
C SER A 43 -9.18 13.35 -2.57
N MET A 44 -10.21 13.56 -3.39
CA MET A 44 -10.22 14.51 -4.54
C MET A 44 -9.28 14.18 -5.72
N ILE A 45 -8.42 13.17 -5.63
CA ILE A 45 -7.53 12.75 -6.72
C ILE A 45 -8.28 11.80 -7.65
N PRO A 46 -8.51 12.17 -8.92
CA PRO A 46 -9.17 11.27 -9.87
C PRO A 46 -8.20 10.17 -10.31
N PHE A 47 -8.66 8.92 -10.33
CA PHE A 47 -7.81 7.77 -10.65
C PHE A 47 -8.34 6.91 -11.80
N ARG A 48 -9.66 6.80 -11.98
CA ARG A 48 -10.25 5.98 -13.06
C ARG A 48 -11.43 6.69 -13.72
N PRO A 49 -11.51 6.73 -15.06
CA PRO A 49 -12.70 7.23 -15.72
C PRO A 49 -13.93 6.38 -15.39
N ALA A 50 -15.01 7.04 -15.00
CA ALA A 50 -16.33 6.47 -14.80
C ALA A 50 -17.24 7.03 -15.90
N GLY A 51 -18.06 6.19 -16.53
CA GLY A 51 -19.06 6.66 -17.48
C GLY A 51 -18.55 7.20 -18.83
N GLU A 52 -19.52 7.70 -19.58
CA GLU A 52 -19.37 8.26 -20.91
C GLU A 52 -18.87 9.72 -20.84
N LYS A 53 -18.39 10.23 -21.97
CA LYS A 53 -18.06 11.65 -22.08
C LYS A 53 -19.34 12.41 -22.37
N GLU A 54 -19.44 13.62 -21.86
CA GLU A 54 -20.58 14.50 -22.09
C GLU A 54 -20.08 15.83 -22.67
N ALA A 55 -20.49 16.16 -23.89
CA ALA A 55 -20.20 17.48 -24.47
C ALA A 55 -21.33 18.47 -24.17
N LYS A 56 -20.96 19.64 -23.63
CA LYS A 56 -21.85 20.79 -23.43
C LYS A 56 -21.43 21.91 -24.37
N ILE A 57 -22.35 22.31 -25.26
CA ILE A 57 -22.11 23.28 -26.34
C ILE A 57 -22.85 24.56 -25.98
N PHE A 58 -22.15 25.70 -25.96
CA PHE A 58 -22.72 27.01 -25.66
C PHE A 58 -22.35 28.02 -26.73
N CYS A 59 -23.27 28.91 -27.07
CA CYS A 59 -22.96 30.06 -27.90
C CYS A 59 -22.33 31.18 -27.06
N ASN A 60 -21.20 31.72 -27.49
CA ASN A 60 -20.52 32.82 -26.78
C ASN A 60 -21.23 34.17 -26.92
N LYS A 61 -22.10 34.34 -27.93
CA LYS A 61 -22.85 35.58 -28.16
C LYS A 61 -24.12 35.67 -27.33
N CYS A 62 -24.98 34.65 -27.37
CA CYS A 62 -26.26 34.67 -26.66
C CYS A 62 -26.33 33.75 -25.42
N GLY A 63 -25.27 32.97 -25.15
CA GLY A 63 -25.21 32.06 -24.01
C GLY A 63 -26.03 30.77 -24.15
N GLN A 64 -26.79 30.61 -25.23
CA GLN A 64 -27.71 29.48 -25.38
C GLN A 64 -26.95 28.17 -25.60
N GLY A 65 -27.39 27.13 -24.88
CA GLY A 65 -26.91 25.77 -25.07
C GLY A 65 -27.49 25.13 -26.33
N LEU A 66 -26.65 24.51 -27.16
CA LEU A 66 -27.09 23.70 -28.30
C LEU A 66 -27.24 22.23 -27.86
N ARG A 67 -28.33 21.59 -28.30
CA ARG A 67 -28.66 20.19 -27.98
C ARG A 67 -28.55 19.25 -29.19
N THR A 68 -27.79 19.64 -30.22
CA THR A 68 -27.65 18.85 -31.44
C THR A 68 -26.79 17.61 -31.17
N GLU A 69 -27.43 16.44 -31.18
CA GLU A 69 -26.81 15.17 -30.78
C GLU A 69 -25.63 14.75 -31.67
N SER A 70 -25.69 15.02 -32.98
CA SER A 70 -24.60 14.69 -33.92
C SER A 70 -23.32 15.44 -33.58
N VAL A 71 -23.42 16.75 -33.35
CA VAL A 71 -22.30 17.62 -32.96
C VAL A 71 -21.75 17.19 -31.60
N ARG A 72 -22.65 16.88 -30.65
CA ARG A 72 -22.27 16.40 -29.31
C ARG A 72 -21.40 15.14 -29.40
N ARG A 73 -21.85 14.12 -30.13
CA ARG A 73 -21.14 12.84 -30.30
C ARG A 73 -19.81 13.00 -31.04
N GLU A 74 -19.73 13.92 -31.99
CA GLU A 74 -18.48 14.21 -32.70
C GLU A 74 -17.39 14.69 -31.73
N TYR A 75 -17.72 15.67 -30.88
CA TYR A 75 -16.78 16.22 -29.91
C TYR A 75 -16.45 15.27 -28.77
N GLU A 76 -17.41 14.44 -28.33
CA GLU A 76 -17.16 13.36 -27.37
C GLU A 76 -16.14 12.33 -27.92
N LYS A 77 -16.24 11.97 -29.20
CA LYS A 77 -15.25 11.08 -29.85
C LYS A 77 -13.89 11.76 -30.00
N ARG A 78 -13.87 13.05 -30.36
CA ARG A 78 -12.63 13.82 -30.57
C ARG A 78 -11.85 14.07 -29.28
N ALA A 79 -12.53 14.29 -28.15
CA ALA A 79 -11.88 14.56 -26.88
C ALA A 79 -11.13 13.33 -26.35
N ARG A 80 -9.82 13.44 -26.11
CA ARG A 80 -9.05 12.39 -25.43
C ARG A 80 -9.05 12.64 -23.92
N THR A 81 -9.02 11.57 -23.13
CA THR A 81 -8.82 11.70 -21.69
C THR A 81 -7.36 12.04 -21.42
N PRO A 82 -7.05 13.14 -20.72
CA PRO A 82 -5.68 13.51 -20.41
C PRO A 82 -4.95 12.43 -19.59
N VAL A 83 -3.67 12.24 -19.88
CA VAL A 83 -2.84 11.18 -19.26
C VAL A 83 -2.71 11.37 -17.74
N TYR A 84 -2.76 12.62 -17.25
CA TYR A 84 -2.62 12.90 -15.82
C TYR A 84 -3.75 12.28 -14.96
N PHE A 85 -4.89 11.93 -15.55
CA PHE A 85 -5.95 11.20 -14.85
C PHE A 85 -5.58 9.76 -14.46
N TYR A 86 -4.47 9.24 -14.98
CA TYR A 86 -3.94 7.92 -14.66
C TYR A 86 -2.77 7.97 -13.66
N LEU A 87 -2.32 9.17 -13.24
CA LEU A 87 -1.21 9.32 -12.28
C LEU A 87 -1.49 8.63 -10.95
N GLY A 88 -2.75 8.57 -10.51
CA GLY A 88 -3.13 7.85 -9.29
C GLY A 88 -2.72 6.38 -9.32
N PHE A 89 -2.91 5.69 -10.45
CA PHE A 89 -2.49 4.30 -10.59
C PHE A 89 -0.97 4.13 -10.58
N ILE A 90 -0.25 5.08 -11.18
CA ILE A 90 1.23 5.08 -11.17
C ILE A 90 1.73 5.23 -9.74
N LEU A 91 1.17 6.15 -8.97
CA LEU A 91 1.55 6.35 -7.56
C LEU A 91 1.25 5.12 -6.70
N ILE A 92 0.08 4.50 -6.88
CA ILE A 92 -0.28 3.25 -6.17
C ILE A 92 0.69 2.12 -6.56
N GLY A 93 1.02 1.99 -7.84
CA GLY A 93 1.99 1.00 -8.33
C GLY A 93 3.38 1.21 -7.72
N LEU A 94 3.87 2.45 -7.69
CA LEU A 94 5.15 2.78 -7.06
C LEU A 94 5.14 2.51 -5.55
N ALA A 95 4.06 2.84 -4.85
CA ALA A 95 3.91 2.53 -3.43
C ALA A 95 3.93 1.02 -3.16
N ALA A 96 3.22 0.23 -3.98
CA ALA A 96 3.22 -1.23 -3.89
C ALA A 96 4.62 -1.82 -4.13
N LEU A 97 5.34 -1.33 -5.15
CA LEU A 97 6.73 -1.73 -5.40
C LEU A 97 7.66 -1.35 -4.23
N GLY A 98 7.44 -0.19 -3.61
CA GLY A 98 8.17 0.22 -2.41
C GLY A 98 7.96 -0.73 -1.24
N VAL A 99 6.72 -1.13 -0.96
CA VAL A 99 6.39 -2.10 0.10
C VAL A 99 7.03 -3.46 -0.19
N VAL A 100 6.93 -3.95 -1.43
CA VAL A 100 7.57 -5.21 -1.83
C VAL A 100 9.09 -5.14 -1.69
N GLY A 101 9.71 -4.05 -2.16
CA GLY A 101 11.15 -3.84 -2.02
C GLY A 101 11.62 -3.76 -0.57
N TRP A 102 10.85 -3.10 0.30
CA TRP A 102 11.10 -3.06 1.73
C TRP A 102 11.03 -4.46 2.36
N GLN A 103 9.99 -5.23 2.05
CA GLN A 103 9.83 -6.61 2.51
C GLN A 103 11.01 -7.50 2.09
N PHE A 104 11.42 -7.43 0.81
CA PHE A 104 12.59 -8.17 0.32
C PHE A 104 13.88 -7.82 1.08
N ASN A 105 14.05 -6.55 1.45
CA ASN A 105 15.22 -6.12 2.21
C ASN A 105 15.19 -6.67 3.64
N GLU A 106 14.04 -6.62 4.32
CA GLU A 106 13.88 -7.19 5.66
C GLU A 106 14.06 -8.71 5.65
N ASP A 107 13.52 -9.42 4.64
CA ASP A 107 13.71 -10.86 4.49
C ASP A 107 15.19 -11.21 4.25
N ARG A 108 15.92 -10.40 3.47
CA ARG A 108 17.37 -10.57 3.29
C ARG A 108 18.15 -10.37 4.59
N LYS A 109 17.81 -9.35 5.38
CA LYS A 109 18.43 -9.12 6.69
C LYS A 109 18.16 -10.29 7.63
N ALA A 110 16.90 -10.69 7.78
CA ALA A 110 16.51 -11.83 8.61
C ALA A 110 17.26 -13.11 8.19
N ASN A 111 17.31 -13.42 6.89
CA ASN A 111 18.05 -14.57 6.39
C ASN A 111 19.55 -14.49 6.68
N SER A 112 20.14 -13.29 6.64
CA SER A 112 21.55 -13.09 7.01
C SER A 112 21.81 -13.32 8.50
N TYR A 113 20.88 -12.90 9.36
CA TYR A 113 20.98 -13.09 10.81
C TYR A 113 20.80 -14.57 11.18
N ILE A 114 19.90 -15.27 10.50
CA ILE A 114 19.70 -16.72 10.66
C ILE A 114 20.93 -17.52 10.19
N ALA A 115 21.58 -17.10 9.10
CA ALA A 115 22.78 -17.76 8.61
C ALA A 115 24.01 -17.55 9.53
N SER A 116 24.04 -16.43 10.27
CA SER A 116 25.12 -16.08 11.18
C SER A 116 24.55 -15.51 12.49
N PRO A 117 23.97 -16.37 13.35
CA PRO A 117 23.36 -15.96 14.62
C PRO A 117 24.43 -15.40 15.55
N GLN A 118 24.05 -14.41 16.37
CA GLN A 118 24.91 -13.74 17.33
C GLN A 118 24.22 -13.65 18.70
N ASN A 119 25.02 -13.56 19.76
CA ASN A 119 24.51 -13.34 21.10
C ASN A 119 23.70 -12.03 21.13
N GLY A 120 22.50 -12.09 21.70
CA GLY A 120 21.59 -10.96 21.79
C GLY A 120 20.58 -10.87 20.66
N ASP A 121 20.71 -11.61 19.56
CA ASP A 121 19.66 -11.64 18.52
C ASP A 121 18.33 -12.10 19.12
N VAL A 122 17.22 -11.56 18.64
CA VAL A 122 15.86 -11.96 19.07
C VAL A 122 15.06 -12.46 17.89
N TYR A 123 14.45 -13.63 18.04
CA TYR A 123 13.71 -14.33 17.01
C TYR A 123 12.24 -14.34 17.40
N LEU A 124 11.36 -13.89 16.50
CA LEU A 124 9.92 -14.08 16.64
C LEU A 124 9.54 -15.36 15.92
N ILE A 125 9.10 -16.36 16.69
CA ILE A 125 8.76 -17.68 16.15
C ILE A 125 7.29 -18.00 16.35
N LYS A 126 6.70 -18.65 15.35
CA LYS A 126 5.34 -19.17 15.39
C LYS A 126 5.31 -20.47 16.17
N ASP A 127 4.53 -20.50 17.23
CA ASP A 127 4.23 -21.71 17.97
C ASP A 127 3.13 -22.49 17.23
N THR A 128 3.48 -23.67 16.74
CA THR A 128 2.56 -24.55 16.01
C THR A 128 1.91 -25.62 16.90
N GLN A 129 2.23 -25.66 18.20
CA GLN A 129 1.72 -26.71 19.09
C GLN A 129 0.27 -26.45 19.52
N LEU A 130 -0.12 -25.18 19.59
CA LEU A 130 -1.49 -24.77 19.81
C LEU A 130 -2.08 -24.53 18.41
N ASN A 131 -3.27 -25.06 18.09
CA ASN A 131 -3.98 -24.77 16.83
C ASN A 131 -4.37 -23.28 16.65
N LEU A 132 -3.72 -22.39 17.39
CA LEU A 132 -3.81 -20.95 17.40
C LEU A 132 -2.49 -20.41 16.84
N SER A 133 -2.54 -19.39 15.98
CA SER A 133 -1.33 -18.75 15.45
C SER A 133 -0.70 -17.83 16.51
N VAL A 134 -0.10 -18.46 17.52
CA VAL A 134 0.59 -17.79 18.62
C VAL A 134 2.06 -17.64 18.26
N MET A 135 2.67 -16.55 18.70
CA MET A 135 4.06 -16.20 18.48
C MET A 135 4.78 -16.11 19.82
N ARG A 136 6.07 -16.47 19.86
CA ARG A 136 6.92 -16.25 21.03
C ARG A 136 8.25 -15.64 20.61
N TYR A 137 8.84 -14.87 21.51
CA TYR A 137 10.18 -14.32 21.31
C TYR A 137 11.21 -15.26 21.92
N LEU A 138 12.29 -15.53 21.20
CA LEU A 138 13.46 -16.26 21.67
C LEU A 138 14.70 -15.38 21.54
N ARG A 139 15.44 -15.16 22.63
CA ARG A 139 16.68 -14.38 22.60
C ARG A 139 17.89 -15.30 22.61
N VAL A 140 18.81 -15.13 21.67
CA VAL A 140 20.06 -15.88 21.61
C VAL A 140 20.91 -15.52 22.82
N HIS A 141 21.28 -16.54 23.59
CA HIS A 141 22.22 -16.45 24.70
C HIS A 141 23.63 -16.87 24.28
N GLU A 142 23.74 -17.95 23.52
CA GLU A 142 25.02 -18.54 23.14
C GLU A 142 24.92 -19.17 21.74
N VAL A 143 26.03 -19.12 21.00
CA VAL A 143 26.17 -19.78 19.70
C VAL A 143 27.43 -20.65 19.77
N SER A 144 27.28 -21.96 19.61
CA SER A 144 28.38 -22.92 19.65
C SER A 144 28.32 -23.82 18.44
N ALA A 145 29.39 -23.84 17.62
CA ALA A 145 29.51 -24.62 16.38
C ALA A 145 28.19 -24.68 15.56
N ASP A 146 27.41 -25.74 15.72
CA ASP A 146 26.15 -26.00 14.99
C ASP A 146 24.86 -25.72 15.78
N SER A 147 24.98 -25.32 17.05
CA SER A 147 23.88 -25.10 17.97
C SER A 147 23.76 -23.63 18.39
N VAL A 148 22.52 -23.20 18.61
CA VAL A 148 22.16 -21.89 19.12
C VAL A 148 21.26 -22.09 20.33
N TYR A 149 21.62 -21.44 21.43
CA TYR A 149 20.94 -21.52 22.71
C TYR A 149 20.15 -20.24 22.94
N PHE A 150 18.90 -20.39 23.39
CA PHE A 150 17.95 -19.31 23.52
C PHE A 150 17.36 -19.24 24.92
N TYR A 151 17.12 -18.02 25.39
CA TYR A 151 16.18 -17.76 26.47
C TYR A 151 14.79 -17.49 25.88
N PRO A 152 13.76 -18.23 26.28
CA PRO A 152 12.41 -17.97 25.83
C PRO A 152 11.80 -16.77 26.56
N GLY A 153 10.97 -16.01 25.85
CA GLY A 153 10.10 -15.00 26.46
C GLY A 153 9.13 -15.63 27.45
N ASN A 154 8.66 -14.84 28.42
CA ASN A 154 7.70 -15.29 29.41
C ASN A 154 6.26 -15.28 28.87
N LEU A 155 5.97 -14.45 27.86
CA LEU A 155 4.65 -14.34 27.25
C LEU A 155 4.58 -14.93 25.83
N ALA A 156 3.34 -15.18 25.42
CA ALA A 156 2.98 -15.60 24.08
C ALA A 156 2.04 -14.55 23.45
N TYR A 157 2.17 -14.35 22.14
CA TYR A 157 1.62 -13.21 21.42
C TYR A 157 0.70 -13.66 20.30
N LEU A 158 -0.34 -12.88 20.01
CA LEU A 158 -1.09 -13.03 18.77
C LEU A 158 -0.35 -12.33 17.63
N LEU A 159 -0.56 -12.80 16.40
CA LEU A 159 0.01 -12.18 15.20
C LEU A 159 -0.23 -10.66 15.18
N GLY A 160 0.83 -9.88 14.96
CA GLY A 160 0.80 -8.41 14.93
C GLY A 160 0.97 -7.72 16.29
N SER A 161 1.11 -8.48 17.38
CA SER A 161 1.41 -7.92 18.70
C SER A 161 2.91 -7.66 18.87
N THR A 162 3.26 -6.56 19.53
CA THR A 162 4.64 -6.18 19.87
C THR A 162 5.04 -6.75 21.24
N PHE A 163 6.34 -6.80 21.51
CA PHE A 163 6.88 -7.26 22.79
C PHE A 163 6.36 -6.38 23.94
N ASP A 164 5.62 -6.98 24.87
CA ASP A 164 4.92 -6.24 25.93
C ASP A 164 5.89 -5.68 26.96
N SER A 165 5.57 -4.53 27.56
CA SER A 165 6.43 -3.89 28.57
C SER A 165 6.69 -4.72 29.84
N SER A 166 5.82 -5.69 30.13
CA SER A 166 5.93 -6.60 31.28
C SER A 166 6.69 -7.90 30.97
N ASP A 167 6.96 -8.19 29.70
CA ASP A 167 7.63 -9.43 29.28
C ASP A 167 9.15 -9.37 29.46
N TYR A 168 9.76 -10.53 29.62
CA TYR A 168 11.21 -10.71 29.82
C TYR A 168 11.63 -12.09 29.35
N PHE A 169 12.93 -12.25 29.08
CA PHE A 169 13.50 -13.56 28.74
C PHE A 169 13.92 -14.29 30.01
N GLN A 170 13.52 -15.55 30.12
CA GLN A 170 13.70 -16.38 31.31
C GLN A 170 15.09 -17.03 31.31
N LEU A 171 15.94 -16.70 32.28
CA LEU A 171 17.32 -17.19 32.39
C LEU A 171 17.40 -18.65 32.82
N ASP A 172 16.39 -19.12 33.56
CA ASP A 172 16.34 -20.48 34.11
C ASP A 172 15.96 -21.54 33.05
N PHE A 173 15.55 -21.12 31.85
CA PHE A 173 15.14 -21.99 30.76
C PHE A 173 15.98 -21.75 29.51
N VAL A 174 16.62 -22.82 29.01
CA VAL A 174 17.40 -22.75 27.78
C VAL A 174 16.77 -23.68 26.74
N GLU A 175 16.34 -23.09 25.62
CA GLU A 175 15.90 -23.80 24.43
C GLU A 175 17.07 -23.90 23.44
N THR A 176 17.24 -25.05 22.79
CA THR A 176 18.36 -25.27 21.87
C THR A 176 17.86 -25.63 20.48
N HIS A 177 18.38 -24.96 19.46
CA HIS A 177 18.14 -25.27 18.06
C HIS A 177 19.44 -25.39 17.29
N SER A 178 19.50 -26.32 16.34
CA SER A 178 20.62 -26.34 15.39
C SER A 178 20.48 -25.22 14.36
N ARG A 179 21.59 -24.79 13.76
CA ARG A 179 21.57 -23.82 12.64
C ARG A 179 20.71 -24.33 11.47
N ALA A 180 20.76 -25.64 11.22
CA ALA A 180 19.92 -26.27 10.20
C ALA A 180 18.43 -26.18 10.57
N ALA A 181 18.08 -26.39 11.84
CA ALA A 181 16.70 -26.24 12.32
C ALA A 181 16.21 -24.80 12.21
N LEU A 182 17.03 -23.80 12.54
CA LEU A 182 16.67 -22.37 12.36
C LEU A 182 16.41 -22.04 10.89
N LYS A 183 17.25 -22.55 9.98
CA LYS A 183 17.02 -22.37 8.54
C LYS A 183 15.73 -23.06 8.09
N GLN A 184 15.49 -24.29 8.52
CA GLN A 184 14.26 -25.00 8.21
C GLN A 184 13.02 -24.27 8.76
N MET A 185 13.08 -23.77 9.99
CA MET A 185 12.00 -22.97 10.59
C MET A 185 11.76 -21.68 9.80
N ARG A 186 12.79 -21.06 9.23
CA ARG A 186 12.60 -19.92 8.32
C ARG A 186 11.89 -20.33 7.03
N ASP A 187 12.35 -21.40 6.40
CA ASP A 187 11.81 -21.90 5.14
C ASP A 187 10.35 -22.38 5.27
N THR A 188 9.95 -22.87 6.45
CA THR A 188 8.57 -23.27 6.75
C THR A 188 7.71 -22.16 7.37
N LEU A 189 8.18 -20.90 7.37
CA LEU A 189 7.50 -19.73 7.95
C LEU A 189 7.28 -19.80 9.47
N GLY A 190 8.08 -20.61 10.16
CA GLY A 190 8.18 -20.68 11.62
C GLY A 190 8.91 -19.49 12.24
N ILE A 191 9.91 -18.89 11.58
CA ILE A 191 10.54 -17.62 12.02
C ILE A 191 10.03 -16.47 11.16
N THR A 192 9.27 -15.55 11.76
CA THR A 192 8.68 -14.42 11.04
C THR A 192 9.64 -13.23 10.97
N GLU A 193 10.29 -12.90 12.08
CA GLU A 193 11.17 -11.73 12.22
C GLU A 193 12.41 -12.07 13.05
N VAL A 194 13.51 -11.39 12.75
CA VAL A 194 14.76 -11.49 13.51
C VAL A 194 15.31 -10.09 13.76
N PHE A 195 15.50 -9.75 15.03
CA PHE A 195 15.96 -8.46 15.50
C PHE A 195 17.42 -8.55 15.93
N ARG A 196 18.23 -7.63 15.42
CA ARG A 196 19.63 -7.39 15.82
C ARG A 196 19.84 -5.88 15.94
N ASP A 197 20.76 -5.47 16.81
CA ASP A 197 21.10 -4.06 17.04
C ASP A 197 19.90 -3.19 17.42
N TYR A 198 18.94 -3.77 18.16
CA TYR A 198 17.76 -3.06 18.66
C TYR A 198 18.12 -2.07 19.76
N ASP A 199 17.31 -1.02 19.89
CA ASP A 199 17.49 -0.01 20.93
C ASP A 199 17.05 -0.50 22.32
N ASN A 200 17.40 0.27 23.35
CA ASN A 200 17.01 0.00 24.74
C ASN A 200 15.50 0.13 24.99
N GLY A 201 14.76 0.80 24.09
CA GLY A 201 13.31 0.96 24.17
C GLY A 201 12.54 -0.29 23.75
N SER A 202 13.14 -1.18 22.97
CA SER A 202 12.54 -2.46 22.53
C SER A 202 12.15 -3.40 23.68
N GLY A 203 12.76 -3.25 24.86
CA GLY A 203 12.57 -4.16 25.98
C GLY A 203 13.31 -5.49 25.85
N PHE A 204 14.00 -5.75 24.73
CA PHE A 204 14.66 -7.03 24.47
C PHE A 204 15.89 -7.31 25.37
N ASN A 205 16.33 -6.32 26.14
CA ASN A 205 17.40 -6.48 27.13
C ASN A 205 16.90 -6.91 28.52
N ARG A 206 15.59 -7.14 28.71
CA ARG A 206 15.03 -7.57 29.99
C ARG A 206 15.21 -9.07 30.18
N LEU A 207 16.14 -9.44 31.05
CA LEU A 207 16.43 -10.81 31.46
C LEU A 207 16.04 -10.98 32.94
N ARG A 208 15.41 -12.11 33.29
CA ARG A 208 15.11 -12.47 34.69
C ARG A 208 15.29 -13.94 34.94
#